data_AF-A0A0P8B203-F1
#
_entry.id   AF-A0A0P8B203-F1
#
_cell.length_a   1.000
_cell.length_b   1.000
_cell.length_c   1.000
_cell.angle_alpha   90.00
_cell.angle_beta   90.00
_cell.angle_gamma   90.00
#
_symmetry.space_group_name_H-M   'P 1'
#
loop_
_entity.id
_entity.type
_entity.pdbx_description
1 polymer ?
#
loop_
_entity_poly.entity_id
_entity_poly.type
_entity_poly.pdbx_seq_one_letter_code
_entity_poly.pdbx_strand_id
1 'polypeptide(L)'
;MSSSRAKEVVANPPEQPTIEELRKRYGTKNDDELILRALVPEHDLKAMWAAGPVARDYPLLSSPELDEARRLMKVANSPVVQIRSEAMNLTLRRKGA
;
A
#
# COMPACT_ATOMS: atom_id res chain seq x y z
N MET A 1 -0.91 27.68 32.06
CA MET A 1 -1.78 26.77 32.83
C MET A 1 -2.95 27.54 33.48
N SER A 2 -3.81 28.24 32.71
CA SER A 2 -4.87 29.10 33.26
C SER A 2 -6.30 28.62 32.99
N SER A 3 -6.50 27.65 32.10
CA SER A 3 -7.83 27.09 31.84
C SER A 3 -8.22 26.02 32.87
N SER A 4 -9.52 25.88 33.13
CA SER A 4 -10.10 24.82 33.97
C SER A 4 -9.66 23.42 33.51
N ARG A 5 -9.69 23.17 32.20
CA ARG A 5 -9.20 21.92 31.59
C ARG A 5 -7.74 21.63 31.94
N ALA A 6 -6.87 22.64 31.93
CA ALA A 6 -5.45 22.44 32.25
C ALA A 6 -5.25 21.99 33.72
N LYS A 7 -6.05 22.51 34.65
CA LYS A 7 -6.01 22.09 36.08
C LYS A 7 -6.43 20.63 36.25
N GLU A 8 -7.45 20.19 35.52
CA GLU A 8 -7.92 18.80 35.53
C GLU A 8 -6.88 17.82 35.00
N VAL A 9 -6.16 18.16 33.92
CA VAL A 9 -5.07 17.33 33.38
C VAL A 9 -3.94 17.19 34.38
N VAL A 10 -3.55 18.29 35.04
CA VAL A 10 -2.46 18.26 36.03
C VAL A 10 -2.85 17.42 37.26
N ALA A 11 -4.11 17.49 37.68
CA ALA A 11 -4.61 16.69 38.80
C ALA A 11 -4.74 15.20 38.48
N ASN A 12 -4.88 14.83 37.19
CA ASN A 12 -5.04 13.46 36.73
C ASN A 12 -4.00 13.15 35.65
N PRO A 13 -2.72 12.99 36.04
CA PRO A 13 -1.67 12.65 35.09
C PRO A 13 -2.00 11.30 34.42
N PRO A 14 -1.70 11.13 33.13
CA PRO A 14 -1.90 9.86 32.44
C PRO A 14 -1.03 8.76 33.06
N GLU A 15 -1.51 7.51 33.00
CA GLU A 15 -0.73 6.35 33.40
C GLU A 15 0.61 6.32 32.64
N GLN A 16 1.70 5.99 33.36
CA GLN A 16 3.04 5.82 32.81
C GLN A 16 3.50 4.37 33.04
N PRO A 17 2.88 3.38 32.38
CA PRO A 17 3.22 1.98 32.57
C PRO A 17 4.64 1.66 32.09
N THR A 18 5.31 0.70 32.71
CA THR A 18 6.62 0.24 32.24
C THR A 18 6.49 -0.68 31.03
N ILE A 19 7.60 -0.93 30.32
CA ILE A 19 7.62 -1.84 29.16
C ILE A 19 7.20 -3.26 29.57
N GLU A 20 7.63 -3.73 30.74
CA GLU A 20 7.30 -5.05 31.27
C GLU A 20 5.80 -5.20 31.56
N GLU A 21 5.18 -4.15 32.11
CA GLU A 21 3.74 -4.11 32.35
C GLU A 21 2.95 -4.14 31.06
N LEU A 22 3.38 -3.38 30.04
CA LEU A 22 2.77 -3.40 28.72
C LEU A 22 2.89 -4.79 28.07
N ARG A 23 4.04 -5.44 28.17
CA ARG A 23 4.25 -6.81 27.63
C ARG A 23 3.33 -7.82 28.31
N LYS A 24 3.14 -7.70 29.64
CA LYS A 24 2.18 -8.53 30.38
C LYS A 24 0.73 -8.23 29.98
N ARG A 25 0.38 -6.95 29.83
CA ARG A 25 -0.98 -6.49 29.47
C ARG A 25 -1.39 -6.97 28.08
N TYR A 26 -0.49 -6.92 27.11
CA TYR A 26 -0.77 -7.22 25.70
C TYR A 26 -0.31 -8.60 25.23
N GLY A 27 0.44 -9.34 26.05
CA GLY A 27 0.84 -10.72 25.77
C GLY A 27 1.84 -10.87 24.62
N THR A 28 2.63 -9.84 24.34
CA THR A 28 3.61 -9.84 23.23
C THR A 28 5.02 -9.54 23.74
N LYS A 29 6.02 -10.16 23.09
CA LYS A 29 7.45 -9.83 23.23
C LYS A 29 8.02 -9.11 22.01
N ASN A 30 7.21 -8.93 20.96
CA ASN A 30 7.59 -8.17 19.77
C ASN A 30 7.33 -6.69 20.04
N ASP A 31 8.36 -5.87 19.94
CA ASP A 31 8.30 -4.44 20.27
C ASP A 31 7.43 -3.65 19.28
N ASP A 32 7.41 -4.01 17.99
CA ASP A 32 6.54 -3.34 17.00
C ASP A 32 5.05 -3.59 17.32
N GLU A 33 4.71 -4.83 17.63
CA GLU A 33 3.34 -5.22 18.03
C GLU A 33 2.96 -4.59 19.38
N LEU A 34 3.94 -4.45 20.30
CA LEU A 34 3.72 -3.80 21.59
C LEU A 34 3.37 -2.32 21.43
N ILE A 35 4.12 -1.61 20.58
CA ILE A 35 3.88 -0.20 20.26
C ILE A 35 2.50 -0.04 19.62
N LEU A 36 2.16 -0.90 18.65
CA LEU A 36 0.85 -0.88 17.98
C LEU A 36 -0.28 -1.07 18.99
N ARG A 37 -0.22 -2.09 19.85
CA ARG A 37 -1.26 -2.36 20.86
C ARG A 37 -1.34 -1.29 21.95
N ALA A 38 -0.23 -0.61 22.28
CA ALA A 38 -0.23 0.42 23.30
C ALA A 38 -0.84 1.75 22.83
N LEU A 39 -0.75 2.06 21.53
CA LEU A 39 -1.12 3.37 20.98
C LEU A 39 -2.39 3.35 20.12
N VAL A 40 -2.76 2.20 19.55
CA VAL A 40 -3.86 2.08 18.60
C VAL A 40 -5.04 1.36 19.26
N PRO A 41 -6.29 1.85 19.10
CA PRO A 41 -7.48 1.17 19.57
C PRO A 41 -7.62 -0.25 18.99
N GLU A 42 -8.12 -1.19 19.79
CA GLU A 42 -8.22 -2.60 19.38
C GLU A 42 -9.12 -2.81 18.13
N HIS A 43 -10.16 -2.01 17.99
CA HIS A 43 -11.02 -2.03 16.80
C HIS A 43 -10.23 -1.75 15.51
N ASP A 44 -9.35 -0.74 15.56
CA ASP A 44 -8.59 -0.30 14.39
C ASP A 44 -7.46 -1.30 14.06
N LEU A 45 -6.89 -1.95 15.08
CA LEU A 45 -5.95 -3.07 14.89
C LEU A 45 -6.62 -4.25 14.20
N LYS A 46 -7.84 -4.62 14.60
CA LYS A 46 -8.61 -5.69 13.95
C LYS A 46 -8.91 -5.34 12.49
N ALA A 47 -9.31 -4.09 12.22
CA ALA A 47 -9.54 -3.62 10.86
C ALA A 47 -8.26 -3.67 10.02
N MET A 48 -7.12 -3.25 10.57
CA MET A 48 -5.81 -3.29 9.90
C MET A 48 -5.39 -4.74 9.58
N TRP A 49 -5.52 -5.67 10.52
CA TRP A 49 -5.20 -7.08 10.28
C TRP A 49 -6.13 -7.72 9.26
N ALA A 50 -7.43 -7.36 9.28
CA ALA A 50 -8.40 -7.83 8.30
C ALA A 50 -8.14 -7.28 6.89
N ALA A 51 -7.64 -6.04 6.77
CA ALA A 51 -7.26 -5.44 5.50
C ALA A 51 -6.05 -6.13 4.84
N GLY A 52 -5.22 -6.80 5.65
CA GLY A 52 -4.06 -7.55 5.17
C GLY A 52 -2.85 -6.64 4.86
N PRO A 53 -1.81 -7.20 4.23
CA PRO A 53 -0.59 -6.45 3.93
C PRO A 53 -0.85 -5.31 2.94
N VAL A 54 -0.08 -4.24 3.09
CA VAL A 54 -0.09 -3.11 2.14
C VAL A 54 0.12 -3.63 0.72
N ALA A 55 -0.75 -3.21 -0.21
CA ALA A 55 -0.62 -3.54 -1.62
C ALA A 55 0.77 -3.11 -2.12
N ARG A 56 1.54 -4.05 -2.65
CA ARG A 56 2.85 -3.76 -3.28
C ARG A 56 2.70 -3.49 -4.78
N ASP A 57 1.58 -3.94 -5.34
CA ASP A 57 1.27 -3.86 -6.75
C ASP A 57 0.26 -2.73 -6.93
N TYR A 58 0.77 -1.50 -7.04
CA TYR A 58 -0.07 -0.35 -7.33
C TYR A 58 -0.43 -0.34 -8.82
N PRO A 59 -1.70 -0.09 -9.18
CA PRO A 59 -2.12 -0.05 -10.57
C PRO A 59 -1.57 1.20 -11.25
N LEU A 60 -0.33 1.11 -11.75
CA LEU A 60 0.21 2.10 -12.68
C LEU A 60 0.13 1.64 -14.13
N LEU A 61 -0.20 0.38 -14.40
CA LEU A 61 -0.34 -0.22 -15.74
C LEU A 61 -1.19 -1.52 -15.75
N SER A 62 -1.95 -1.81 -14.68
CA SER A 62 -2.58 -3.13 -14.49
C SER A 62 -4.05 -3.22 -14.94
N SER A 63 -4.59 -2.17 -15.55
CA SER A 63 -5.89 -2.28 -16.22
C SER A 63 -5.68 -2.97 -17.59
N PRO A 64 -6.62 -3.81 -18.06
CA PRO A 64 -6.56 -4.40 -19.40
C PRO A 64 -6.36 -3.34 -20.50
N GLU A 65 -6.93 -2.15 -20.33
CA GLU A 65 -6.86 -1.03 -21.25
C GLU A 65 -5.46 -0.40 -21.30
N LEU A 66 -4.79 -0.26 -20.15
CA LEU A 66 -3.42 0.26 -20.09
C LEU A 66 -2.40 -0.75 -20.61
N ASP A 67 -2.64 -2.04 -20.41
CA ASP A 67 -1.80 -3.09 -21.01
C ASP A 67 -1.93 -3.12 -22.54
N GLU A 68 -3.13 -2.85 -23.06
CA GLU A 68 -3.35 -2.68 -24.50
C GLU A 68 -2.65 -1.42 -25.04
N ALA A 69 -2.79 -0.28 -24.36
CA ALA A 69 -2.06 0.94 -24.73
C ALA A 69 -0.54 0.71 -24.76
N ARG A 70 0.00 -0.02 -23.78
CA ARG A 70 1.43 -0.41 -23.73
C ARG A 70 1.83 -1.31 -24.91
N ARG A 71 1.01 -2.28 -25.30
CA ARG A 71 1.25 -3.12 -26.49
C ARG A 71 1.26 -2.27 -27.75
N LEU A 72 0.27 -1.38 -27.93
CA LEU A 72 0.15 -0.49 -29.08
C LEU A 72 1.36 0.45 -29.21
N MET A 73 1.84 1.03 -28.10
CA MET A 73 3.04 1.88 -28.10
C MET A 73 4.30 1.16 -28.59
N LYS A 74 4.43 -0.15 -28.32
CA LYS A 74 5.54 -0.96 -28.85
C LYS A 74 5.41 -1.20 -30.35
N VAL A 75 4.21 -1.52 -30.84
CA VAL A 75 3.96 -1.74 -32.27
C VAL A 75 4.16 -0.46 -33.08
N ALA A 76 3.69 0.69 -32.58
CA ALA A 76 3.81 1.99 -33.24
C ALA A 76 5.26 2.42 -33.49
N ASN A 77 6.18 1.98 -32.62
CA ASN A 77 7.60 2.27 -32.74
C ASN A 77 8.41 1.13 -33.38
N SER A 78 7.76 0.04 -33.81
CA SER A 78 8.46 -1.08 -34.44
C SER A 78 8.96 -0.70 -35.83
N PRO A 79 10.22 -1.01 -36.18
CA PRO A 79 10.76 -0.77 -37.52
C PRO A 79 10.15 -1.71 -38.57
N VAL A 80 9.63 -2.86 -38.13
CA VAL A 80 9.00 -3.88 -38.98
C VAL A 80 7.71 -4.37 -38.33
N VAL A 81 6.64 -4.45 -39.13
CA VAL A 81 5.37 -5.05 -38.72
C VAL A 81 5.03 -6.16 -39.70
N GLN A 82 4.73 -7.34 -39.19
CA GLN A 82 4.29 -8.49 -39.98
C GLN A 82 2.93 -8.97 -39.48
N ILE A 83 1.96 -9.07 -40.40
CA ILE A 83 0.63 -9.59 -40.15
C ILE A 83 0.45 -10.84 -41.02
N ARG A 84 0.09 -11.95 -40.38
CA ARG A 84 -0.29 -13.21 -41.06
C ARG A 84 -1.66 -13.64 -40.57
N SER A 85 -2.56 -13.80 -41.52
CA SER A 85 -3.92 -14.30 -41.32
C SER A 85 -4.29 -15.18 -42.52
N GLU A 86 -5.42 -15.89 -42.45
CA GLU A 86 -5.88 -16.75 -43.56
C GLU A 86 -6.11 -15.97 -44.86
N ALA A 87 -6.62 -14.73 -44.76
CA ALA A 87 -6.95 -13.90 -45.92
C ALA A 87 -5.82 -12.94 -46.33
N MET A 88 -4.80 -12.72 -45.48
CA MET A 88 -3.85 -11.63 -45.68
C MET A 88 -2.49 -11.92 -45.05
N ASN A 89 -1.44 -11.68 -45.84
CA ASN A 89 -0.05 -11.68 -45.40
C ASN A 89 0.59 -10.34 -45.79
N LEU A 90 0.96 -9.53 -44.80
CA LEU A 90 1.49 -8.17 -44.98
C LEU A 90 2.76 -7.99 -44.17
N THR A 91 3.81 -7.46 -44.80
CA THR A 91 5.03 -7.02 -44.12
C THR A 91 5.30 -5.56 -44.47
N LEU A 92 5.38 -4.70 -43.46
CA LEU A 92 5.69 -3.28 -43.58
C LEU A 92 6.99 -2.97 -42.86
N ARG A 93 7.88 -2.21 -43.51
CA ARG A 93 9.13 -1.72 -42.92
C ARG A 93 9.20 -0.20 -43.02
N ARG A 94 9.55 0.46 -41.92
CA ARG A 94 9.76 1.91 -41.90
C ARG A 94 11.02 2.24 -42.73
N LYS A 95 10.87 3.12 -43.72
CA LYS A 95 11.98 3.56 -44.57
C LYS A 95 12.83 4.58 -43.78
N GLY A 96 14.11 4.28 -43.53
CA GLY A 96 15.04 5.20 -42.84
C GLY A 96 15.36 4.88 -41.37
N ALA A 97 15.14 3.64 -40.91
CA ALA A 97 15.71 3.11 -39.67
C ALA A 97 16.92 2.21 -39.97
#